data_AF-A0A7J4UF14-F1
#
_entry.id   AF-A0A7J4UF14-F1
#
_cell.length_a   1.000
_cell.length_b   1.000
_cell.length_c   1.000
_cell.angle_alpha   90.00
_cell.angle_beta   90.00
_cell.angle_gamma   90.00
#
_symmetry.space_group_name_H-M   'P 1'
#
loop_
_entity.id
_entity.type
_entity.pdbx_description
1 polymer ?
#
loop_
_entity_poly.entity_id
_entity_poly.type
_entity_poly.pdbx_seq_one_letter_code
_entity_poly.pdbx_strand_id
1 'polypeptide(L)'
;MKRVYWCEFPEKCNWKKISDWLKHEKITVYIACTSRANYDLWKKKIKKINENIEVNAWPTLSKAEGYWFSGFCTKEAIDTLDQYRGLKIKIDIEPPIPKKYHFLSGMTWLGKHIAQEPDNTDYLKKKIKSLMRDTDIILSTFPLQNHIVKRWGWMKDDNLKYNYMFYSTFIPLGFKKLYKHYFKRHFLPYHKDAYIAVGLIGKGTFGNEPIYRSPKQMKRDIQFLRKEGVETLVFCNLEGISQRGEEWLYTSLEIA
;
A
#
# COMPACT_ATOMS: atom_id res chain seq x y z
N MET A 1 -4.01 -14.02 11.90
CA MET A 1 -4.06 -12.71 11.21
C MET A 1 -3.74 -12.92 9.75
N LYS A 2 -4.58 -12.44 8.83
CA LYS A 2 -4.34 -12.58 7.39
C LYS A 2 -3.16 -11.70 6.98
N ARG A 3 -2.34 -12.19 6.05
CA ARG A 3 -1.16 -11.48 5.53
C ARG A 3 -1.33 -11.18 4.05
N VAL A 4 -1.03 -9.96 3.66
CA VAL A 4 -0.96 -9.54 2.25
C VAL A 4 0.35 -8.80 2.03
N TYR A 5 0.98 -8.99 0.89
CA TYR A 5 2.24 -8.34 0.55
C TYR A 5 2.03 -7.38 -0.60
N TRP A 6 2.67 -6.22 -0.53
CA TRP A 6 2.76 -5.29 -1.64
C TRP A 6 4.18 -5.30 -2.19
N CYS A 7 4.30 -5.44 -3.50
CA CYS A 7 5.58 -5.44 -4.20
C CYS A 7 5.58 -4.28 -5.20
N GLU A 8 6.30 -3.21 -4.86
CA GLU A 8 6.33 -1.96 -5.65
C GLU A 8 7.28 -2.08 -6.84
N PHE A 9 8.32 -2.92 -6.72
CA PHE A 9 9.28 -3.20 -7.78
C PHE A 9 9.42 -4.71 -8.02
N PRO A 10 8.48 -5.35 -8.75
CA PRO A 10 8.51 -6.78 -9.02
C PRO A 10 9.82 -7.26 -9.66
N GLU A 11 10.48 -6.42 -10.44
CA GLU A 11 11.77 -6.68 -11.07
C GLU A 11 12.94 -6.75 -10.09
N LYS A 12 12.82 -6.09 -8.93
CA LYS A 12 13.86 -6.08 -7.88
C LYS A 12 13.64 -7.16 -6.83
N CYS A 13 12.51 -7.86 -6.89
CA CYS A 13 12.18 -8.92 -5.95
C CYS A 13 12.86 -10.23 -6.38
N ASN A 14 13.59 -10.85 -5.45
CA ASN A 14 14.12 -12.19 -5.68
C ASN A 14 13.01 -13.24 -5.45
N TRP A 15 12.19 -13.47 -6.46
CA TRP A 15 11.04 -14.39 -6.39
C TRP A 15 11.41 -15.83 -6.06
N LYS A 16 12.61 -16.29 -6.44
CA LYS A 16 13.09 -17.63 -6.09
C LYS A 16 13.30 -17.73 -4.57
N LYS A 17 14.01 -16.76 -3.98
CA LYS A 17 14.18 -16.70 -2.50
C LYS A 17 12.83 -16.61 -1.78
N ILE A 18 11.94 -15.71 -2.23
CA ILE A 18 10.60 -15.58 -1.64
C ILE A 18 9.83 -16.91 -1.73
N SER A 19 9.91 -17.59 -2.87
CA SER A 19 9.29 -18.89 -3.06
C SER A 19 9.86 -19.94 -2.12
N ASP A 20 11.18 -20.02 -1.98
CA ASP A 20 11.86 -20.99 -1.12
C ASP A 20 11.45 -20.80 0.34
N TRP A 21 11.39 -19.54 0.80
CA TRP A 21 10.98 -19.19 2.17
C TRP A 21 9.48 -19.41 2.43
N LEU A 22 8.63 -19.37 1.40
CA LEU A 22 7.17 -19.47 1.50
C LEU A 22 6.62 -20.74 0.83
N LYS A 23 7.46 -21.77 0.64
CA LYS A 23 7.13 -22.98 -0.14
C LYS A 23 5.83 -23.68 0.28
N HIS A 24 5.45 -23.59 1.55
CA HIS A 24 4.25 -24.23 2.11
C HIS A 24 3.14 -23.25 2.46
N GLU A 25 3.31 -21.97 2.14
CA GLU A 25 2.39 -20.90 2.52
C GLU A 25 1.63 -20.40 1.29
N LYS A 26 0.30 -20.30 1.42
CA LYS A 26 -0.51 -19.55 0.45
C LYS A 26 -0.44 -18.07 0.82
N ILE A 27 0.12 -17.26 -0.08
CA ILE A 27 0.24 -15.81 0.13
C ILE A 27 -0.49 -15.04 -0.96
N THR A 28 -1.00 -13.87 -0.61
CA THR A 28 -1.54 -12.91 -1.57
C THR A 28 -0.55 -11.76 -1.75
N VAL A 29 -0.17 -11.48 -2.99
CA VAL A 29 0.75 -10.41 -3.36
C VAL A 29 0.06 -9.48 -4.36
N TYR A 30 0.12 -8.18 -4.11
CA TYR A 30 -0.25 -7.15 -5.07
C TYR A 30 1.03 -6.56 -5.67
N ILE A 31 1.17 -6.65 -6.99
CA ILE A 31 2.35 -6.18 -7.71
C ILE A 31 2.07 -4.87 -8.42
N ALA A 32 2.96 -3.89 -8.28
CA ALA A 32 2.85 -2.64 -9.01
C ALA A 32 2.98 -2.88 -10.51
N CYS A 33 2.10 -2.27 -11.31
CA CYS A 33 2.08 -2.42 -12.75
C CYS A 33 1.49 -1.18 -13.42
N THR A 34 2.14 -0.72 -14.50
CA THR A 34 1.66 0.44 -15.29
C THR A 34 0.71 0.05 -16.42
N SER A 35 0.60 -1.25 -16.73
CA SER A 35 -0.36 -1.76 -17.71
C SER A 35 -0.79 -3.19 -17.41
N ARG A 36 -1.90 -3.61 -18.01
CA ARG A 36 -2.41 -4.99 -17.96
C ARG A 36 -1.39 -5.99 -18.50
N ALA A 37 -0.74 -5.66 -19.61
CA ALA A 37 0.32 -6.49 -20.19
C ALA A 37 1.51 -6.67 -19.23
N ASN A 38 1.90 -5.61 -18.51
CA ASN A 38 2.95 -5.67 -17.50
C ASN A 38 2.54 -6.57 -16.32
N TYR A 39 1.30 -6.45 -15.83
CA TYR A 39 0.74 -7.33 -14.81
C TYR A 39 0.74 -8.79 -15.24
N ASP A 40 0.21 -9.11 -16.43
CA ASP A 40 0.10 -10.48 -16.92
C ASP A 40 1.48 -11.14 -17.10
N LEU A 41 2.48 -10.37 -17.57
CA LEU A 41 3.87 -10.81 -17.66
C LEU A 41 4.43 -11.22 -16.29
N TRP A 42 4.29 -10.36 -15.28
CA TRP A 42 4.81 -10.64 -13.94
C TRP A 42 4.04 -11.77 -13.25
N LYS A 43 2.71 -11.78 -13.37
CA LYS A 43 1.86 -12.87 -12.88
C LYS A 43 2.33 -14.22 -13.42
N LYS A 44 2.57 -14.33 -14.73
CA LYS A 44 3.06 -15.56 -15.37
C LYS A 44 4.44 -15.96 -14.82
N LYS A 45 5.37 -15.02 -14.69
CA LYS A 45 6.72 -15.28 -14.15
C LYS A 45 6.67 -15.79 -12.71
N ILE A 46 5.91 -15.12 -11.85
CA ILE A 46 5.79 -15.45 -10.43
C ILE A 46 5.10 -16.81 -10.26
N LYS A 47 3.99 -17.05 -10.96
CA LYS A 47 3.27 -18.33 -10.92
C LYS A 47 4.09 -19.52 -11.41
N LYS A 48 4.98 -19.32 -12.39
CA LYS A 48 5.92 -20.36 -12.84
C LYS A 48 6.92 -20.75 -11.75
N ILE A 49 7.27 -19.82 -10.87
CA ILE A 49 8.20 -20.06 -9.76
C ILE A 49 7.46 -20.71 -8.59
N ASN A 50 6.26 -20.21 -8.26
CA ASN A 50 5.47 -20.71 -7.15
C ASN A 50 3.97 -20.51 -7.39
N GLU A 51 3.24 -21.61 -7.53
CA GLU A 51 1.79 -21.58 -7.76
C GLU A 51 0.98 -21.17 -6.52
N ASN A 52 1.56 -21.28 -5.31
CA ASN A 52 0.91 -20.89 -4.04
C ASN A 52 0.82 -19.37 -3.85
N ILE A 53 1.50 -18.58 -4.69
CA ILE A 53 1.41 -17.13 -4.66
C ILE A 53 0.20 -16.68 -5.49
N GLU A 54 -0.83 -16.14 -4.83
CA GLU A 54 -1.89 -15.38 -5.49
C GLU A 54 -1.36 -14.00 -5.89
N VAL A 55 -1.37 -13.69 -7.19
CA VAL A 55 -0.82 -12.43 -7.73
C VAL A 55 -1.96 -11.54 -8.25
N ASN A 56 -2.12 -10.39 -7.62
CA ASN A 56 -3.13 -9.38 -7.90
C ASN A 56 -2.47 -8.07 -8.37
N ALA A 57 -3.24 -7.18 -8.99
CA ALA A 57 -2.68 -5.98 -9.62
C ALA A 57 -2.67 -4.80 -8.66
N TRP A 58 -1.61 -4.00 -8.68
CA TRP A 58 -1.57 -2.68 -8.07
C TRP A 58 -1.28 -1.69 -9.20
N PRO A 59 -2.34 -1.17 -9.85
CA PRO A 59 -2.18 -0.18 -10.91
C PRO A 59 -1.40 1.04 -10.41
N THR A 60 -0.40 1.44 -11.19
CA THR A 60 0.40 2.65 -10.95
C THR A 60 0.49 3.46 -12.23
N LEU A 61 0.72 4.75 -12.08
CA LEU A 61 1.00 5.67 -13.18
C LEU A 61 2.51 5.86 -13.34
N SER A 62 2.93 6.48 -14.43
CA SER A 62 4.32 6.96 -14.51
C SER A 62 4.59 8.04 -13.45
N LYS A 63 5.86 8.26 -13.09
CA LYS A 63 6.22 9.36 -12.18
C LYS A 63 5.83 10.73 -12.72
N ALA A 64 5.82 10.91 -14.05
CA ALA A 64 5.43 12.15 -14.70
C ALA A 64 3.93 12.45 -14.51
N GLU A 65 3.12 11.41 -14.38
CA GLU A 65 1.67 11.48 -14.14
C GLU A 65 1.31 11.48 -12.64
N GLY A 66 2.31 11.52 -11.75
CA GLY A 66 2.13 11.57 -10.30
C GLY A 66 2.29 10.23 -9.57
N TYR A 67 2.51 9.12 -10.28
CA TYR A 67 2.72 7.75 -9.79
C TYR A 67 1.49 7.08 -9.15
N TRP A 68 0.81 7.75 -8.23
CA TRP A 68 -0.44 7.27 -7.62
C TRP A 68 -1.67 7.93 -8.23
N PHE A 69 -2.82 7.25 -8.13
CA PHE A 69 -4.08 7.80 -8.59
C PHE A 69 -4.59 8.83 -7.58
N SER A 70 -5.10 9.96 -8.05
CA SER A 70 -5.84 10.90 -7.22
C SER A 70 -6.64 11.84 -8.11
N GLY A 71 -7.45 12.72 -7.50
CA GLY A 71 -8.13 13.79 -8.22
C GLY A 71 -7.18 14.76 -8.95
N PHE A 72 -5.87 14.72 -8.67
CA PHE A 72 -4.85 15.52 -9.37
C PHE A 72 -4.45 14.92 -10.72
N CYS A 73 -4.77 13.65 -10.98
CA CYS A 73 -4.48 12.99 -12.25
C CYS A 73 -5.36 13.56 -13.35
N THR A 74 -4.90 13.48 -14.61
CA THR A 74 -5.77 13.76 -15.75
C THR A 74 -6.83 12.67 -15.91
N LYS A 75 -7.89 12.96 -16.67
CA LYS A 75 -8.97 11.97 -16.90
C LYS A 75 -8.44 10.77 -17.68
N GLU A 76 -7.54 11.00 -18.62
CA GLU A 76 -6.90 9.97 -19.44
C GLU A 76 -6.09 9.02 -18.57
N ALA A 77 -5.31 9.55 -17.62
CA ALA A 77 -4.59 8.75 -16.64
C ALA A 77 -5.56 7.92 -15.79
N ILE A 78 -6.66 8.50 -15.31
CA ILE A 78 -7.70 7.79 -14.54
C ILE A 78 -8.38 6.69 -15.38
N ASP A 79 -8.63 6.93 -16.66
CA ASP A 79 -9.24 5.97 -17.58
C ASP A 79 -8.39 4.73 -17.81
N THR A 80 -7.08 4.81 -17.60
CA THR A 80 -6.21 3.62 -17.63
C THR A 80 -6.62 2.55 -16.62
N LEU A 81 -7.42 2.86 -15.59
CA LEU A 81 -7.94 1.86 -14.66
C LEU A 81 -8.86 0.84 -15.33
N ASP A 82 -9.53 1.18 -16.45
CA ASP A 82 -10.45 0.27 -17.14
C ASP A 82 -9.77 -1.00 -17.66
N GLN A 83 -8.46 -0.98 -17.93
CA GLN A 83 -7.73 -2.17 -18.37
C GLN A 83 -7.64 -3.28 -17.30
N TYR A 84 -7.98 -2.95 -16.05
CA TYR A 84 -7.92 -3.88 -14.91
C TYR A 84 -9.29 -4.42 -14.48
N ARG A 85 -10.36 -4.20 -15.28
CA ARG A 85 -11.68 -4.80 -15.03
C ARG A 85 -11.61 -6.32 -14.87
N GLY A 86 -12.43 -6.84 -13.96
CA GLY A 86 -12.50 -8.27 -13.65
C GLY A 86 -11.33 -8.81 -12.82
N LEU A 87 -10.42 -7.95 -12.36
CA LEU A 87 -9.29 -8.34 -11.51
C LEU A 87 -9.55 -8.02 -10.04
N LYS A 88 -8.68 -8.55 -9.17
CA LYS A 88 -8.51 -7.99 -7.83
C LYS A 88 -7.40 -6.94 -7.90
N ILE A 89 -7.71 -5.73 -7.46
CA ILE A 89 -6.78 -4.60 -7.56
C ILE A 89 -6.63 -3.83 -6.26
N LYS A 90 -5.47 -3.20 -6.10
CA LYS A 90 -5.21 -2.16 -5.10
C LYS A 90 -5.01 -0.83 -5.81
N ILE A 91 -5.74 0.20 -5.40
CA ILE A 91 -5.56 1.58 -5.89
C ILE A 91 -5.10 2.44 -4.73
N ASP A 92 -3.91 3.06 -4.84
CA ASP A 92 -3.50 4.12 -3.92
C ASP A 92 -4.10 5.44 -4.33
N ILE A 93 -4.80 6.07 -3.38
CA ILE A 93 -5.36 7.40 -3.47
C ILE A 93 -4.46 8.37 -2.72
N GLU A 94 -3.48 8.92 -3.43
CA GLU A 94 -2.45 9.80 -2.88
C GLU A 94 -2.08 10.92 -3.86
N PRO A 95 -1.73 12.12 -3.36
CA PRO A 95 -1.29 13.21 -4.21
C PRO A 95 0.02 12.91 -4.97
N PRO A 96 0.31 13.65 -6.05
CA PRO A 96 1.48 13.42 -6.90
C PRO A 96 2.80 13.49 -6.13
N ILE A 97 3.64 12.48 -6.32
CA ILE A 97 4.91 12.36 -5.59
C ILE A 97 5.79 13.63 -5.73
N PRO A 98 6.40 14.15 -4.65
CA PRO A 98 7.36 15.23 -4.75
C PRO A 98 8.61 14.80 -5.53
N LYS A 99 9.25 15.74 -6.24
CA LYS A 99 10.50 15.50 -6.98
C LYS A 99 11.63 14.96 -6.09
N LYS A 100 11.69 15.41 -4.84
CA LYS A 100 12.64 14.94 -3.81
C LYS A 100 11.93 14.92 -2.46
N TYR A 101 12.05 13.81 -1.74
CA TYR A 101 11.51 13.69 -0.39
C TYR A 101 12.59 14.03 0.65
N HIS A 102 12.28 14.89 1.61
CA HIS A 102 12.95 15.02 2.90
C HIS A 102 11.83 15.19 3.94
N PHE A 103 12.06 14.88 5.22
CA PHE A 103 10.98 14.90 6.20
C PHE A 103 10.23 16.25 6.25
N LEU A 104 10.95 17.37 6.36
CA LEU A 104 10.34 18.71 6.40
C LEU A 104 9.69 19.08 5.05
N SER A 105 10.34 18.80 3.93
CA SER A 105 9.77 19.09 2.61
C SER A 105 8.57 18.20 2.27
N GLY A 106 8.52 16.99 2.83
CA GLY A 106 7.39 16.07 2.74
C GLY A 106 6.19 16.60 3.53
N MET A 107 6.43 17.14 4.73
CA MET A 107 5.38 17.77 5.53
C MET A 107 4.81 19.03 4.85
N THR A 108 5.66 19.89 4.30
CA THR A 108 5.19 21.09 3.56
C THR A 108 4.47 20.71 2.26
N TRP A 109 5.00 19.72 1.54
CA TRP A 109 4.32 19.15 0.36
C TRP A 109 2.94 18.59 0.72
N LEU A 110 2.83 17.82 1.80
CA LEU A 110 1.57 17.24 2.25
C LEU A 110 0.58 18.34 2.64
N GLY A 111 1.02 19.33 3.43
CA GLY A 111 0.19 20.48 3.83
C GLY A 111 -0.37 21.24 2.63
N LYS A 112 0.45 21.45 1.59
CA LYS A 112 -0.01 22.06 0.32
C LYS A 112 -1.14 21.25 -0.32
N HIS A 113 -1.01 19.93 -0.44
CA HIS A 113 -2.02 19.09 -1.11
C HIS A 113 -3.28 18.87 -0.26
N ILE A 114 -3.19 19.01 1.07
CA ILE A 114 -4.38 19.02 1.95
C ILE A 114 -5.24 20.25 1.66
N ALA A 115 -4.60 21.40 1.39
CA ALA A 115 -5.27 22.66 1.13
C ALA A 115 -5.81 22.78 -0.32
N GLN A 116 -5.27 21.99 -1.25
CA GLN A 116 -5.67 22.02 -2.65
C GLN A 116 -6.90 21.17 -2.92
N GLU A 117 -7.76 21.66 -3.82
CA GLU A 117 -8.92 20.94 -4.34
C GLU A 117 -8.61 20.44 -5.76
N PRO A 118 -8.57 19.12 -6.00
CA PRO A 118 -8.21 18.58 -7.31
C PRO A 118 -9.41 18.51 -8.26
N ASP A 119 -9.21 18.91 -9.52
CA ASP A 119 -10.27 19.05 -10.54
C ASP A 119 -10.97 17.73 -10.91
N ASN A 120 -10.28 16.59 -10.83
CA ASN A 120 -10.80 15.30 -11.31
C ASN A 120 -11.27 14.37 -10.18
N THR A 121 -11.50 14.92 -8.98
CA THR A 121 -11.91 14.15 -7.79
C THR A 121 -13.19 13.35 -8.01
N ASP A 122 -14.23 13.98 -8.55
CA ASP A 122 -15.50 13.32 -8.80
C ASP A 122 -15.44 12.36 -9.99
N TYR A 123 -14.59 12.67 -10.98
CA TYR A 123 -14.33 11.78 -12.10
C TYR A 123 -13.70 10.46 -11.61
N LEU A 124 -12.67 10.54 -10.76
CA LEU A 124 -12.02 9.37 -10.17
C LEU A 124 -13.01 8.55 -9.33
N LYS A 125 -13.83 9.17 -8.49
CA LYS A 125 -14.85 8.46 -7.70
C LYS A 125 -15.88 7.75 -8.59
N LYS A 126 -16.34 8.40 -9.67
CA LYS A 126 -17.24 7.79 -10.66
C LYS A 126 -16.58 6.61 -11.36
N LYS A 127 -15.29 6.72 -11.72
CA LYS A 127 -14.52 5.62 -12.32
C LYS A 127 -14.43 4.43 -11.36
N ILE A 128 -14.05 4.66 -10.11
CA ILE A 128 -13.97 3.62 -9.08
C ILE A 128 -15.33 2.93 -8.91
N LYS A 129 -16.42 3.69 -8.75
CA LYS A 129 -17.78 3.13 -8.68
C LYS A 129 -18.16 2.25 -9.87
N SER A 130 -17.73 2.64 -11.07
CA SER A 130 -17.97 1.85 -12.29
C SER A 130 -17.18 0.55 -12.31
N LEU A 131 -15.94 0.55 -11.82
CA LEU A 131 -15.06 -0.63 -11.73
C LEU A 131 -15.54 -1.62 -10.66
N MET A 132 -16.06 -1.13 -9.54
CA MET A 132 -16.51 -1.98 -8.43
C MET A 132 -17.63 -2.97 -8.80
N ARG A 133 -18.28 -2.80 -9.96
CA ARG A 133 -19.32 -3.72 -10.45
C ARG A 133 -18.78 -5.11 -10.77
N ASP A 134 -17.53 -5.21 -11.20
CA ASP A 134 -16.89 -6.44 -11.67
C ASP A 134 -15.47 -6.66 -11.12
N THR A 135 -14.96 -5.72 -10.32
CA THR A 135 -13.57 -5.69 -9.85
C THR A 135 -13.54 -5.62 -8.32
N ASP A 136 -12.75 -6.49 -7.67
CA ASP A 136 -12.51 -6.44 -6.21
C ASP A 136 -11.43 -5.39 -5.91
N ILE A 137 -11.81 -4.28 -5.28
CA ILE A 137 -10.94 -3.12 -5.10
C ILE A 137 -10.58 -2.93 -3.63
N ILE A 138 -9.28 -2.88 -3.36
CA ILE A 138 -8.71 -2.34 -2.13
C ILE A 138 -8.35 -0.87 -2.40
N LEU A 139 -9.03 0.05 -1.74
CA LEU A 139 -8.73 1.47 -1.77
C LEU A 139 -7.79 1.83 -0.63
N SER A 140 -6.59 2.26 -0.98
CA SER A 140 -5.51 2.54 -0.05
C SER A 140 -5.26 4.05 0.02
N THR A 141 -5.02 4.58 1.22
CA THR A 141 -4.70 6.01 1.41
C THR A 141 -4.03 6.26 2.76
N PHE A 142 -3.63 7.50 3.02
CA PHE A 142 -3.08 7.92 4.30
C PHE A 142 -4.10 7.81 5.44
N PRO A 143 -3.69 7.53 6.70
CA PRO A 143 -4.56 7.54 7.87
C PRO A 143 -4.89 8.97 8.34
N LEU A 144 -5.39 9.79 7.41
CA LEU A 144 -5.83 11.16 7.64
C LEU A 144 -7.36 11.20 7.81
N GLN A 145 -7.88 12.36 8.21
CA GLN A 145 -9.31 12.54 8.36
C GLN A 145 -10.03 12.39 7.02
N ASN A 146 -11.21 11.75 7.04
CA ASN A 146 -11.97 11.41 5.84
C ASN A 146 -12.21 12.59 4.90
N HIS A 147 -12.45 13.80 5.42
CA HIS A 147 -12.70 14.97 4.57
C HIS A 147 -11.48 15.36 3.72
N ILE A 148 -10.27 15.11 4.21
CA ILE A 148 -9.02 15.38 3.50
C ILE A 148 -8.87 14.39 2.35
N VAL A 149 -8.88 13.09 2.67
CA VAL A 149 -8.67 12.04 1.65
C VAL A 149 -9.81 11.98 0.63
N LYS A 150 -11.04 12.40 1.01
CA LYS A 150 -12.16 12.57 0.08
C LYS A 150 -11.87 13.57 -1.04
N ARG A 151 -11.05 14.60 -0.78
CA ARG A 151 -10.61 15.56 -1.81
C ARG A 151 -9.65 14.91 -2.80
N TRP A 152 -8.90 13.89 -2.40
CA TRP A 152 -7.98 13.21 -3.30
C TRP A 152 -8.64 12.09 -4.11
N GLY A 153 -9.92 11.81 -3.89
CA GLY A 153 -10.66 10.76 -4.60
C GLY A 153 -11.08 9.59 -3.71
N TRP A 154 -10.76 9.59 -2.42
CA TRP A 154 -11.18 8.53 -1.52
C TRP A 154 -12.70 8.58 -1.34
N MET A 155 -13.33 7.41 -1.24
CA MET A 155 -14.77 7.30 -1.01
C MET A 155 -15.09 6.14 -0.08
N LYS A 156 -16.15 6.33 0.70
CA LYS A 156 -16.75 5.27 1.50
C LYS A 156 -17.82 4.53 0.67
N ASP A 157 -17.77 3.21 0.63
CA ASP A 157 -18.70 2.31 -0.04
C ASP A 157 -18.52 0.90 0.53
N ASP A 158 -19.62 0.19 0.77
CA ASP A 158 -19.59 -1.12 1.44
C ASP A 158 -19.01 -2.23 0.56
N ASN A 159 -18.91 -2.00 -0.76
CA ASN A 159 -18.28 -2.95 -1.69
C ASN A 159 -16.76 -2.72 -1.83
N LEU A 160 -16.19 -1.74 -1.14
CA LEU A 160 -14.75 -1.50 -1.11
C LEU A 160 -14.11 -2.10 0.13
N LYS A 161 -12.88 -2.57 -0.03
CA LYS A 161 -11.97 -2.82 1.09
C LYS A 161 -11.06 -1.61 1.26
N TYR A 162 -10.68 -1.33 2.49
CA TYR A 162 -9.83 -0.18 2.81
C TYR A 162 -8.47 -0.65 3.30
N ASN A 163 -7.42 0.01 2.81
CA ASN A 163 -6.11 -0.09 3.41
C ASN A 163 -5.64 1.25 3.95
N TYR A 164 -4.99 1.21 5.11
CA TYR A 164 -4.26 2.34 5.65
C TYR A 164 -2.86 1.94 6.12
N MET A 165 -1.92 2.84 5.88
CA MET A 165 -0.54 2.65 6.31
C MET A 165 -0.32 3.17 7.74
N PHE A 166 0.23 2.29 8.58
CA PHE A 166 0.73 2.62 9.90
C PHE A 166 2.16 3.16 9.79
N TYR A 167 2.30 4.46 9.53
CA TYR A 167 3.55 5.18 9.26
C TYR A 167 4.57 5.27 10.42
N SER A 168 4.64 4.28 11.32
CA SER A 168 5.51 4.31 12.50
C SER A 168 7.01 4.45 12.19
N THR A 169 7.47 4.10 10.98
CA THR A 169 8.85 4.33 10.54
C THR A 169 9.13 5.80 10.22
N PHE A 170 8.12 6.55 9.78
CA PHE A 170 8.20 7.98 9.50
C PHE A 170 8.12 8.84 10.76
N ILE A 171 7.60 8.30 11.85
CA ILE A 171 7.48 9.00 13.13
C ILE A 171 8.81 8.93 13.90
N PRO A 172 9.39 10.08 14.31
CA PRO A 172 10.61 10.10 15.13
C PRO A 172 10.41 9.34 16.45
N LEU A 173 11.49 8.76 16.98
CA LEU A 173 11.43 7.83 18.12
C LEU A 173 10.68 8.39 19.34
N GLY A 174 10.89 9.66 19.67
CA GLY A 174 10.24 10.33 20.81
C GLY A 174 8.72 10.44 20.68
N PHE A 175 8.19 10.49 19.45
CA PHE A 175 6.76 10.67 19.19
C PHE A 175 6.02 9.34 18.90
N LYS A 176 6.72 8.21 18.81
CA LYS A 176 6.10 6.92 18.48
C LYS A 176 5.01 6.49 19.46
N LYS A 177 5.18 6.77 20.75
CA LYS A 177 4.18 6.45 21.78
C LYS A 177 2.90 7.27 21.57
N LEU A 178 3.05 8.57 21.31
CA LEU A 178 1.91 9.46 21.02
C LEU A 178 1.20 9.05 19.73
N TYR A 179 1.95 8.74 18.68
CA TYR A 179 1.38 8.24 17.43
C TYR A 179 0.62 6.92 17.61
N LYS A 180 1.18 5.94 18.34
CA LYS A 180 0.48 4.70 18.68
C LYS A 180 -0.80 4.95 19.47
N HIS A 181 -0.75 5.87 20.42
CA HIS A 181 -1.91 6.27 21.20
C HIS A 181 -3.01 6.88 20.34
N TYR A 182 -2.63 7.82 19.45
CA TYR A 182 -3.54 8.41 18.47
C TYR A 182 -4.17 7.35 17.59
N PHE A 183 -3.34 6.49 16.97
CA PHE A 183 -3.79 5.45 16.07
C PHE A 183 -4.77 4.47 16.77
N LYS A 184 -4.44 4.07 18.00
CA LYS A 184 -5.31 3.23 18.82
C LYS A 184 -6.65 3.88 19.15
N ARG A 185 -6.66 5.14 19.61
CA ARG A 185 -7.87 5.78 20.14
C ARG A 185 -8.76 6.42 19.08
N HIS A 186 -8.15 6.95 18.03
CA HIS A 186 -8.85 7.80 17.06
C HIS A 186 -8.92 7.20 15.66
N PHE A 187 -8.10 6.20 15.34
CA PHE A 187 -8.08 5.60 14.01
C PHE A 187 -8.73 4.21 14.00
N LEU A 188 -8.12 3.23 14.68
CA LEU A 188 -8.55 1.83 14.65
C LEU A 188 -10.04 1.58 14.97
N PRO A 189 -10.67 2.27 15.96
CA PRO A 189 -12.08 2.01 16.30
C PRO A 189 -13.05 2.26 15.14
N TYR A 190 -12.68 3.11 14.19
CA TYR A 190 -13.49 3.47 13.02
C TYR A 190 -13.13 2.66 11.76
N HIS A 191 -12.12 1.80 11.84
CA HIS A 191 -11.53 1.07 10.71
C HIS A 191 -11.23 -0.40 11.08
N LYS A 192 -12.14 -1.06 11.79
CA LYS A 192 -11.94 -2.41 12.34
C LYS A 192 -11.61 -3.47 11.28
N ASP A 193 -12.29 -3.41 10.14
CA ASP A 193 -12.12 -4.38 9.04
C ASP A 193 -11.07 -3.94 8.01
N ALA A 194 -10.33 -2.87 8.31
CA ALA A 194 -9.35 -2.34 7.39
C ALA A 194 -8.07 -3.19 7.36
N TYR A 195 -7.46 -3.22 6.19
CA TYR A 195 -6.13 -3.76 5.98
C TYR A 195 -5.14 -2.73 6.52
N ILE A 196 -4.28 -3.12 7.46
CA ILE A 196 -3.31 -2.19 8.03
C ILE A 196 -1.91 -2.55 7.55
N ALA A 197 -1.31 -1.65 6.78
CA ALA A 197 0.07 -1.80 6.34
C ALA A 197 1.04 -1.37 7.43
N VAL A 198 1.98 -2.25 7.79
CA VAL A 198 3.06 -1.88 8.72
C VAL A 198 4.10 -1.02 8.00
N GLY A 199 4.89 -0.27 8.78
CA GLY A 199 5.93 0.61 8.26
C GLY A 199 6.87 -0.03 7.23
N LEU A 200 7.70 0.78 6.59
CA LEU A 200 8.46 0.32 5.43
C LEU A 200 9.61 -0.61 5.82
N ILE A 201 9.70 -1.76 5.11
CA ILE A 201 10.80 -2.71 5.25
C ILE A 201 11.94 -2.34 4.31
N GLY A 202 11.65 -1.93 3.08
CA GLY A 202 12.62 -1.41 2.14
C GLY A 202 12.25 0.00 1.66
N LYS A 203 13.15 0.59 0.89
CA LYS A 203 12.95 1.92 0.29
C LYS A 203 11.97 1.80 -0.87
N GLY A 204 11.03 2.74 -0.95
CA GLY A 204 10.01 2.81 -1.99
C GLY A 204 10.42 3.76 -3.12
N THR A 205 9.43 4.30 -3.82
CA THR A 205 9.61 5.22 -4.95
C THR A 205 10.42 6.49 -4.65
N PHE A 206 10.48 6.95 -3.40
CA PHE A 206 11.29 8.12 -3.00
C PHE A 206 12.77 7.79 -2.79
N GLY A 207 13.11 6.52 -2.52
CA GLY A 207 14.49 6.04 -2.40
C GLY A 207 15.23 6.46 -1.11
N ASN A 208 14.59 7.25 -0.25
CA ASN A 208 15.14 7.71 1.01
C ASN A 208 14.11 7.72 2.15
N GLU A 209 13.02 6.98 1.99
CA GLU A 209 12.04 6.79 3.04
C GLU A 209 12.68 6.15 4.27
N PRO A 210 12.24 6.52 5.47
CA PRO A 210 12.67 5.86 6.69
C PRO A 210 12.08 4.45 6.74
N ILE A 211 12.97 3.47 6.86
CA ILE A 211 12.65 2.04 6.98
C ILE A 211 12.91 1.51 8.38
N TYR A 212 12.38 0.35 8.70
CA TYR A 212 12.74 -0.37 9.91
C TYR A 212 14.25 -0.63 9.98
N ARG A 213 14.88 -0.32 11.11
CA ARG A 213 16.33 -0.55 11.30
C ARG A 213 16.66 -2.00 11.67
N SER A 214 15.72 -2.71 12.28
CA SER A 214 15.89 -4.13 12.65
C SER A 214 14.54 -4.87 12.68
N PRO A 215 14.54 -6.20 12.53
CA PRO A 215 13.32 -7.01 12.63
C PRO A 215 12.61 -6.83 13.97
N LYS A 216 13.36 -6.60 15.06
CA LYS A 216 12.82 -6.30 16.40
C LYS A 216 11.93 -5.05 16.42
N GLN A 217 12.23 -4.03 15.62
CA GLN A 217 11.37 -2.84 15.54
C GLN A 217 10.04 -3.16 14.85
N MET A 218 10.10 -3.90 13.74
CA MET A 218 8.91 -4.35 13.02
C MET A 218 8.05 -5.27 13.89
N LYS A 219 8.66 -6.25 14.58
CA LYS A 219 8.02 -7.16 15.56
C LYS A 219 7.16 -6.39 16.58
N ARG A 220 7.69 -5.31 17.14
CA ARG A 220 6.99 -4.47 18.13
C ARG A 220 5.77 -3.74 17.55
N ASP A 221 5.81 -3.38 16.28
CA ASP A 221 4.67 -2.71 15.63
C ASP A 221 3.60 -3.71 15.22
N ILE A 222 3.98 -4.88 14.69
CA ILE A 222 3.08 -6.00 14.43
C ILE A 222 2.36 -6.43 15.71
N GLN A 223 3.09 -6.63 16.81
CA GLN A 223 2.51 -7.00 18.11
C GLN A 223 1.54 -5.95 18.63
N PHE A 224 1.86 -4.67 18.44
CA PHE A 224 0.93 -3.59 18.79
C PHE A 224 -0.36 -3.69 17.98
N LEU A 225 -0.28 -3.78 16.64
CA LEU A 225 -1.47 -3.87 15.79
C LEU A 225 -2.32 -5.11 16.11
N ARG A 226 -1.68 -6.27 16.31
CA ARG A 226 -2.37 -7.51 16.73
C ARG A 226 -3.10 -7.33 18.05
N LYS A 227 -2.45 -6.73 19.05
CA LYS A 227 -3.06 -6.48 20.36
C LYS A 227 -4.30 -5.57 20.27
N GLU A 228 -4.29 -4.64 19.31
CA GLU A 228 -5.41 -3.73 19.07
C GLU A 228 -6.46 -4.29 18.09
N GLY A 229 -6.41 -5.59 17.79
CA GLY A 229 -7.46 -6.29 17.05
C GLY A 229 -7.38 -6.18 15.53
N VAL A 230 -6.25 -5.79 14.97
CA VAL A 230 -6.06 -5.79 13.50
C VAL A 230 -6.09 -7.22 12.97
N GLU A 231 -6.98 -7.50 12.03
CA GLU A 231 -7.17 -8.85 11.48
C GLU A 231 -6.36 -9.13 10.21
N THR A 232 -6.11 -8.10 9.41
CA THR A 232 -5.34 -8.20 8.16
C THR A 232 -4.15 -7.26 8.17
N LEU A 233 -2.95 -7.83 8.19
CA LEU A 233 -1.71 -7.10 8.06
C LEU A 233 -1.22 -7.09 6.63
N VAL A 234 -0.69 -5.93 6.26
CA VAL A 234 -0.05 -5.71 4.98
C VAL A 234 1.43 -5.41 5.19
N PHE A 235 2.26 -6.08 4.41
CA PHE A 235 3.70 -5.85 4.38
C PHE A 235 4.05 -5.11 3.09
N CYS A 236 4.43 -3.85 3.25
CA CYS A 236 4.90 -3.03 2.14
C CYS A 236 6.33 -3.42 1.74
N ASN A 237 6.62 -3.38 0.44
CA ASN A 237 7.96 -3.53 -0.12
C ASN A 237 8.52 -4.95 0.07
N LEU A 238 7.85 -5.94 -0.52
CA LEU A 238 8.27 -7.35 -0.52
C LEU A 238 9.69 -7.54 -1.11
N GLU A 239 10.05 -6.75 -2.11
CA GLU A 239 11.40 -6.70 -2.66
C GLU A 239 12.45 -6.36 -1.59
N GLY A 240 12.13 -5.46 -0.65
CA GLY A 240 12.98 -5.14 0.49
C GLY A 240 13.18 -6.32 1.43
N ILE A 241 12.15 -7.15 1.66
CA ILE A 241 12.31 -8.42 2.41
C ILE A 241 13.29 -9.34 1.69
N SER A 242 13.12 -9.52 0.37
CA SER A 242 13.99 -10.40 -0.44
C SER A 242 15.47 -9.98 -0.45
N GLN A 243 15.74 -8.69 -0.29
CA GLN A 243 17.08 -8.11 -0.25
C GLN A 243 17.70 -8.13 1.14
N ARG A 244 16.89 -7.96 2.19
CA ARG A 244 17.37 -7.79 3.56
C ARG A 244 17.53 -9.10 4.32
N GLY A 245 16.77 -10.14 3.94
CA GLY A 245 16.92 -11.48 4.51
C GLY A 245 15.62 -12.09 5.02
N GLU A 246 15.67 -13.40 5.23
CA GLU A 246 14.52 -14.22 5.62
C GLU A 246 13.99 -13.86 7.02
N GLU A 247 14.82 -13.32 7.91
CA GLU A 247 14.43 -12.93 9.26
C GLU A 247 13.35 -11.83 9.28
N TRP A 248 13.32 -10.98 8.23
CA TRP A 248 12.25 -10.00 8.02
C TRP A 248 10.94 -10.70 7.67
N LEU A 249 11.02 -11.74 6.86
CA LEU A 249 9.86 -12.56 6.55
C LEU A 249 9.39 -13.34 7.77
N TYR A 250 10.26 -14.04 8.50
CA TYR A 250 9.85 -14.79 9.71
C TYR A 250 9.24 -13.90 10.78
N THR A 251 9.73 -12.67 10.94
CA THR A 251 9.09 -11.71 11.84
C THR A 251 7.63 -11.42 11.42
N SER A 252 7.33 -11.45 10.12
CA SER A 252 5.96 -11.37 9.61
C SER A 252 5.15 -12.66 9.83
N LEU A 253 5.82 -13.82 9.93
CA LEU A 253 5.19 -15.13 10.06
C LEU A 253 4.89 -15.52 11.52
N GLU A 254 5.86 -15.40 12.43
CA GLU A 254 5.78 -15.86 13.83
C GLU A 254 4.69 -15.18 14.67
N ILE A 255 4.24 -14.00 14.25
CA ILE A 255 3.37 -13.12 15.05
C ILE A 255 1.98 -13.02 14.40
N ALA A 256 1.82 -13.54 13.18
CA ALA A 256 0.54 -13.53 12.47
C ALA A 256 -0.41 -14.63 12.97
#